data_AF-A0A132PKJ1-F1
#
_entry.id   AF-A0A132PKJ1-F1
#
_cell.length_a   1.000
_cell.length_b   1.000
_cell.length_c   1.000
_cell.angle_alpha   90.00
_cell.angle_beta   90.00
_cell.angle_gamma   90.00
#
_symmetry.space_group_name_H-M   'P 1'
#
loop_
_entity.id
_entity.type
_entity.pdbx_description
1 polymer ?
#
loop_
_entity_poly.entity_id
_entity_poly.type
_entity_poly.pdbx_seq_one_letter_code
_entity_poly.pdbx_strand_id
1 'polypeptide(L)'
;MTSEISSAIESPAWDDTLPHFSVSEKGNRITAPPLDAPGMLGFFAVVTFVLWIPSGAGAALFFYGVREQSPPAVWQWVATVLYTFLPGLLIDLTADEARDRFGQRTTANRIAAIPAFSGVGVGLLIVALWVGGFDGGIIALASVACWAGAAIATTSAWAGIRYTRRRQGWMASMRQYGIRTPGVLRDVTFLERWSDSRPLFTVVVEFAAESGAQRVTANMVTTTKRVPRPGAAVVVTRAPHDPHGEVLIELDFTKEPEFDRNAAKYAQPSGT
;
A
#
# COMPACT_ATOMS: atom_id res chain seq x y z
N MET A 1 -20.69 27.39 29.98
CA MET A 1 -19.59 27.94 29.18
C MET A 1 -18.35 27.18 29.60
N THR A 2 -18.06 26.08 28.90
CA THR A 2 -17.29 24.97 29.48
C THR A 2 -16.65 24.17 28.36
N SER A 3 -15.36 24.40 28.14
CA SER A 3 -14.39 23.55 27.44
C SER A 3 -14.89 22.75 26.23
N GLU A 4 -14.73 23.31 25.03
CA GLU A 4 -14.64 22.49 23.81
C GLU A 4 -13.39 21.60 23.91
N ILE A 5 -13.57 20.31 24.23
CA ILE A 5 -12.45 19.37 24.30
C ILE A 5 -12.07 18.93 22.88
N SER A 6 -11.26 19.77 22.24
CA SER A 6 -10.25 19.42 21.24
C SER A 6 -10.55 18.19 20.36
N SER A 7 -11.38 18.37 19.32
CA SER A 7 -11.57 17.40 18.24
C SER A 7 -10.33 17.33 17.34
N ALA A 8 -9.26 16.74 17.84
CA ALA A 8 -7.95 16.63 17.18
C ALA A 8 -7.38 15.21 17.40
N ILE A 9 -6.99 14.44 16.37
CA ILE A 9 -7.11 14.66 14.92
C ILE A 9 -7.64 13.36 14.32
N GLU A 10 -8.94 13.31 14.01
CA GLU A 10 -9.51 12.20 13.24
C GLU A 10 -9.39 12.56 11.76
N SER A 11 -8.43 11.95 11.05
CA SER A 11 -8.29 12.06 9.60
C SER A 11 -9.21 11.05 8.93
N PRO A 12 -10.28 11.46 8.20
CA PRO A 12 -11.13 10.54 7.45
C PRO A 12 -10.46 10.15 6.12
N ALA A 13 -9.18 9.74 6.17
CA ALA A 13 -8.40 9.24 5.03
C ALA A 13 -8.87 7.84 4.53
N TRP A 14 -10.13 7.50 4.82
CA TRP A 14 -10.85 6.39 4.22
C TRP A 14 -12.28 6.80 3.76
N ASP A 15 -12.57 8.09 3.60
CA ASP A 15 -13.80 8.62 2.98
C ASP A 15 -13.47 9.45 1.71
N ASP A 16 -14.29 9.47 0.66
CA ASP A 16 -15.46 8.63 0.37
C ASP A 16 -15.05 7.39 -0.43
N THR A 17 -14.71 6.28 0.25
CA THR A 17 -14.07 5.13 -0.42
C THR A 17 -15.06 4.17 -1.07
N LEU A 18 -15.37 4.54 -2.29
CA LEU A 18 -16.06 3.73 -3.28
C LEU A 18 -15.26 2.44 -3.59
N PRO A 19 -15.94 1.29 -3.79
CA PRO A 19 -15.33 0.11 -4.37
C PRO A 19 -14.48 0.39 -5.61
N HIS A 20 -13.20 -0.01 -5.55
CA HIS A 20 -12.29 0.06 -6.69
C HIS A 20 -12.30 -1.28 -7.43
N PHE A 21 -12.72 -1.24 -8.69
CA PHE A 21 -12.79 -2.41 -9.58
C PHE A 21 -11.60 -2.42 -10.55
N SER A 22 -11.05 -3.60 -10.83
CA SER A 22 -10.06 -3.78 -11.90
C SER A 22 -10.14 -5.17 -12.50
N VAL A 23 -10.21 -5.25 -13.84
CA VAL A 23 -10.27 -6.53 -14.57
C VAL A 23 -8.90 -7.22 -14.51
N SER A 24 -7.82 -6.47 -14.69
CA SER A 24 -6.45 -6.98 -14.72
C SER A 24 -5.72 -6.98 -13.36
N GLU A 25 -5.86 -5.93 -12.55
CA GLU A 25 -5.10 -5.77 -11.30
C GLU A 25 -5.74 -6.53 -10.12
N LYS A 26 -4.93 -7.01 -9.17
CA LYS A 26 -5.39 -7.81 -8.02
C LYS A 26 -4.81 -7.33 -6.70
N GLY A 27 -5.65 -7.31 -5.65
CA GLY A 27 -5.25 -6.97 -4.28
C GLY A 27 -4.48 -5.65 -4.19
N ASN A 28 -3.33 -5.67 -3.52
CA ASN A 28 -2.43 -4.53 -3.31
C ASN A 28 -1.91 -3.86 -4.61
N ARG A 29 -2.25 -4.38 -5.80
CA ARG A 29 -1.91 -3.80 -7.12
C ARG A 29 -3.07 -3.07 -7.80
N ILE A 30 -4.31 -3.13 -7.28
CA ILE A 30 -5.42 -2.33 -7.83
C ILE A 30 -5.05 -0.85 -7.68
N THR A 31 -5.09 -0.09 -8.79
CA THR A 31 -4.73 1.33 -8.80
C THR A 31 -5.97 2.19 -8.54
N ALA A 32 -5.99 2.85 -7.38
CA ALA A 32 -6.94 3.90 -7.05
C ALA A 32 -6.56 5.24 -7.74
N PRO A 33 -7.50 6.22 -7.80
CA PRO A 33 -7.14 7.62 -7.98
C PRO A 33 -6.11 8.06 -6.92
N PRO A 34 -5.20 8.99 -7.24
CA PRO A 34 -4.37 9.62 -6.22
C PRO A 34 -5.23 10.54 -5.33
N LEU A 35 -4.82 10.69 -4.08
CA LEU A 35 -5.37 11.67 -3.13
C LEU A 35 -4.40 12.86 -3.02
N ASP A 36 -4.90 13.99 -2.49
CA ASP A 36 -4.06 15.14 -2.13
C ASP A 36 -3.24 14.84 -0.86
N ALA A 37 -2.24 13.98 -1.01
CA ALA A 37 -1.25 13.71 0.04
C ALA A 37 -0.48 15.01 0.37
N PRO A 38 -0.29 15.34 1.68
CA PRO A 38 0.26 16.62 2.14
C PRO A 38 1.71 16.91 1.69
N GLY A 39 2.36 16.01 0.96
CA GLY A 39 3.70 16.21 0.38
C GLY A 39 4.83 15.91 1.35
N MET A 40 4.50 15.37 2.52
CA MET A 40 5.45 15.02 3.58
C MET A 40 6.28 13.77 3.25
N LEU A 41 6.03 13.10 2.12
CA LEU A 41 6.77 11.91 1.67
C LEU A 41 8.30 12.07 1.73
N GLY A 42 8.82 13.23 1.32
CA GLY A 42 10.25 13.52 1.38
C GLY A 42 10.78 13.65 2.82
N PHE A 43 9.98 14.27 3.71
CA PHE A 43 10.30 14.39 5.12
C PHE A 43 10.26 13.02 5.82
N PHE A 44 9.17 12.25 5.68
CA PHE A 44 9.07 10.93 6.28
C PHE A 44 10.16 9.96 5.77
N ALA A 45 10.50 10.01 4.48
CA ALA A 45 11.62 9.21 3.95
C ALA A 45 12.97 9.60 4.57
N VAL A 46 13.27 10.89 4.74
CA VAL A 46 14.51 11.35 5.39
C VAL A 46 14.55 10.97 6.86
N VAL A 47 13.47 11.18 7.62
CA VAL A 47 13.41 10.82 9.04
C VAL A 47 13.52 9.30 9.23
N THR A 48 12.84 8.51 8.39
CA THR A 48 12.95 7.04 8.37
C THR A 48 14.40 6.61 8.11
N PHE A 49 15.06 7.19 7.09
CA PHE A 49 16.46 6.90 6.78
C PHE A 49 17.39 7.18 7.96
N VAL A 50 17.28 8.37 8.57
CA VAL A 50 18.13 8.79 9.69
C VAL A 50 17.97 7.87 10.90
N LEU A 51 16.75 7.46 11.24
CA LEU A 51 16.48 6.59 12.39
C LEU A 51 16.90 5.14 12.16
N TRP A 52 16.87 4.63 10.92
CA TRP A 52 17.35 3.27 10.63
C TRP A 52 18.88 3.11 10.74
N ILE A 53 19.66 4.20 10.73
CA ILE A 53 21.13 4.18 10.92
C ILE A 53 21.51 3.62 12.30
N PRO A 54 21.11 4.21 13.45
CA PRO A 54 21.41 3.66 14.76
C PRO A 54 20.72 2.31 15.02
N SER A 55 19.58 2.00 14.39
CA SER A 55 19.02 0.63 14.42
C SER A 55 19.98 -0.40 13.82
N GLY A 56 20.50 -0.14 12.62
CA GLY A 56 21.47 -1.02 11.96
C GLY A 56 22.79 -1.14 12.74
N ALA A 57 23.29 -0.01 13.25
CA ALA A 57 24.52 0.02 14.05
C ALA A 57 24.35 -0.73 15.39
N GLY A 58 23.26 -0.50 16.12
CA GLY A 58 22.96 -1.16 17.39
C GLY A 58 22.81 -2.67 17.23
N ALA A 59 22.13 -3.12 16.17
CA ALA A 59 22.03 -4.55 15.85
C ALA A 59 23.39 -5.19 15.56
N ALA A 60 24.25 -4.55 14.76
CA ALA A 60 25.59 -5.06 14.48
C ALA A 60 26.48 -5.13 15.73
N LEU A 61 26.50 -4.08 16.55
CA LEU A 61 27.25 -4.05 17.81
C LEU A 61 26.75 -5.11 18.81
N PHE A 62 25.43 -5.35 18.87
CA PHE A 62 24.86 -6.41 19.69
C PHE A 62 25.34 -7.81 19.26
N PHE A 63 25.22 -8.15 17.97
CA PHE A 63 25.68 -9.45 17.46
C PHE A 63 27.21 -9.62 17.58
N TYR A 64 27.97 -8.54 17.46
CA TYR A 64 29.41 -8.53 17.68
C TYR A 64 29.77 -8.84 19.14
N GLY A 65 29.22 -8.09 20.10
CA GLY A 65 29.50 -8.31 21.54
C GLY A 65 29.08 -9.70 22.03
N VAL A 66 27.93 -10.21 21.56
CA VAL A 66 27.49 -11.60 21.84
C VAL A 66 28.51 -12.63 21.33
N ARG A 67 29.12 -12.39 20.16
CA ARG A 67 30.14 -13.27 19.59
C ARG A 67 31.49 -13.17 20.32
N GLU A 68 31.86 -12.00 20.81
CA GLU A 68 33.04 -11.79 21.67
C GLU A 68 32.87 -12.34 23.10
N GLN A 69 31.71 -12.93 23.43
CA GLN A 69 31.35 -13.42 24.77
C GLN A 69 31.32 -12.33 25.86
N SER A 70 31.40 -11.05 25.47
CA SER A 70 31.14 -9.91 26.35
C SER A 70 29.63 -9.85 26.61
N PRO A 71 29.15 -10.12 27.84
CA PRO A 71 27.71 -10.20 28.09
C PRO A 71 27.06 -8.83 27.86
N PRO A 72 26.22 -8.64 26.83
CA PRO A 72 25.55 -7.37 26.62
C PRO A 72 24.63 -7.10 27.81
N ALA A 73 24.65 -5.87 28.32
CA ALA A 73 23.75 -5.49 29.39
C ALA A 73 22.31 -5.66 28.88
N VAL A 74 21.41 -6.30 29.66
CA VAL A 74 20.04 -6.60 29.21
C VAL A 74 19.31 -5.34 28.71
N TRP A 75 19.62 -4.17 29.30
CA TRP A 75 19.08 -2.88 28.87
C TRP A 75 19.53 -2.45 27.45
N GLN A 76 20.67 -2.90 26.94
CA GLN A 76 21.08 -2.65 25.56
C GLN A 76 20.19 -3.43 24.57
N TRP A 77 19.81 -4.67 24.91
CA TRP A 77 18.84 -5.44 24.12
C TRP A 77 17.45 -4.78 24.17
N VAL A 78 16.95 -4.44 25.37
CA VAL A 78 15.65 -3.75 25.53
C VAL A 78 15.66 -2.41 24.76
N ALA A 79 16.72 -1.62 24.87
CA ALA A 79 16.83 -0.33 24.18
C ALA A 79 16.90 -0.50 22.66
N THR A 80 17.66 -1.47 22.14
CA THR A 80 17.74 -1.72 20.68
C THR A 80 16.39 -2.17 20.12
N VAL A 81 15.72 -3.11 20.79
CA VAL A 81 14.38 -3.59 20.40
C VAL A 81 13.37 -2.45 20.46
N LEU A 82 13.27 -1.74 21.59
CA LEU A 82 12.35 -0.61 21.77
C LEU A 82 12.61 0.49 20.74
N TYR A 83 13.88 0.79 20.45
CA TYR A 83 14.26 1.77 19.45
C TYR A 83 13.82 1.38 18.04
N THR A 84 13.86 0.10 17.65
CA THR A 84 13.42 -0.35 16.31
C THR A 84 11.91 -0.19 16.04
N PHE A 85 11.07 -0.02 17.07
CA PHE A 85 9.64 0.28 16.85
C PHE A 85 9.42 1.67 16.22
N LEU A 86 10.21 2.68 16.61
CA LEU A 86 10.04 4.06 16.14
C LEU A 86 10.24 4.22 14.60
N PRO A 87 11.34 3.73 13.99
CA PRO A 87 11.48 3.76 12.54
C PRO A 87 10.60 2.72 11.83
N GLY A 88 10.05 1.73 12.55
CA GLY A 88 9.00 0.84 12.07
C GLY A 88 7.69 1.60 11.81
N LEU A 89 7.19 2.33 12.81
CA LEU A 89 5.98 3.17 12.66
C LEU A 89 6.12 4.21 11.53
N LEU A 90 7.34 4.72 11.30
CA LEU A 90 7.62 5.65 10.21
C LEU A 90 7.73 4.99 8.82
N ILE A 91 8.01 3.69 8.72
CA ILE A 91 7.81 2.94 7.46
C ILE A 91 6.33 2.94 7.09
N ASP A 92 5.44 2.65 8.05
CA ASP A 92 3.99 2.60 7.78
C ASP A 92 3.44 3.99 7.39
N LEU A 93 3.81 5.05 8.12
CA LEU A 93 3.47 6.43 7.74
C LEU A 93 4.04 6.84 6.36
N THR A 94 5.27 6.42 6.04
CA THR A 94 5.87 6.64 4.71
C THR A 94 5.11 5.85 3.63
N ALA A 95 4.62 4.65 3.96
CA ALA A 95 3.87 3.81 3.05
C ALA A 95 2.46 4.37 2.79
N ASP A 96 1.77 4.92 3.77
CA ASP A 96 0.45 5.50 3.55
C ASP A 96 0.52 6.85 2.82
N GLU A 97 1.44 7.75 3.17
CA GLU A 97 1.71 8.97 2.39
C GLU A 97 2.11 8.64 0.93
N ALA A 98 2.92 7.60 0.70
CA ALA A 98 3.26 7.14 -0.64
C ALA A 98 2.06 6.50 -1.36
N ARG A 99 1.19 5.80 -0.64
CA ARG A 99 -0.01 5.15 -1.19
C ARG A 99 -1.00 6.19 -1.67
N ASP A 100 -1.26 7.20 -0.85
CA ASP A 100 -2.21 8.27 -1.17
C ASP A 100 -1.71 9.07 -2.37
N ARG A 101 -0.40 9.36 -2.43
CA ARG A 101 0.25 10.04 -3.57
C ARG A 101 0.25 9.23 -4.89
N PHE A 102 0.29 7.90 -4.84
CA PHE A 102 0.47 7.05 -6.04
C PHE A 102 -0.67 6.08 -6.35
N GLY A 103 -1.70 6.01 -5.51
CA GLY A 103 -2.91 5.18 -5.69
C GLY A 103 -2.72 3.66 -5.58
N GLN A 104 -1.52 3.13 -5.29
CA GLN A 104 -1.26 1.69 -5.35
C GLN A 104 -0.31 1.20 -4.24
N ARG A 105 -0.82 0.34 -3.34
CA ARG A 105 -0.08 -0.10 -2.14
C ARG A 105 1.21 -0.86 -2.44
N THR A 106 1.24 -1.71 -3.47
CA THR A 106 2.49 -2.44 -3.85
C THR A 106 3.62 -1.49 -4.24
N THR A 107 3.31 -0.35 -4.84
CA THR A 107 4.31 0.69 -5.16
C THR A 107 4.69 1.48 -3.91
N ALA A 108 3.72 1.78 -3.05
CA ALA A 108 3.93 2.50 -1.80
C ALA A 108 4.87 1.78 -0.81
N ASN A 109 4.63 0.50 -0.53
CA ASN A 109 5.48 -0.30 0.35
C ASN A 109 6.93 -0.40 -0.18
N ARG A 110 7.13 -0.38 -1.50
CA ARG A 110 8.48 -0.33 -2.10
C ARG A 110 9.17 0.99 -1.86
N ILE A 111 8.44 2.11 -1.92
CA ILE A 111 8.98 3.45 -1.63
C ILE A 111 9.43 3.54 -0.17
N ALA A 112 8.59 3.09 0.77
CA ALA A 112 8.91 3.09 2.20
C ALA A 112 10.10 2.18 2.58
N ALA A 113 10.34 1.10 1.81
CA ALA A 113 11.49 0.23 2.02
C ALA A 113 12.85 0.86 1.63
N ILE A 114 12.88 1.83 0.70
CA ILE A 114 14.12 2.49 0.24
C ILE A 114 14.89 3.15 1.40
N PRO A 115 14.30 4.07 2.19
CA PRO A 115 15.02 4.72 3.29
C PRO A 115 15.41 3.73 4.39
N ALA A 116 14.59 2.69 4.65
CA ALA A 116 14.90 1.67 5.64
C ALA A 116 16.15 0.84 5.27
N PHE A 117 16.19 0.27 4.07
CA PHE A 117 17.36 -0.47 3.59
C PHE A 117 18.62 0.42 3.49
N SER A 118 18.45 1.68 3.07
CA SER A 118 19.57 2.63 2.97
C SER A 118 20.12 3.01 4.36
N GLY A 119 19.24 3.26 5.33
CA GLY A 119 19.62 3.62 6.70
C GLY A 119 20.33 2.47 7.41
N VAL A 120 19.77 1.26 7.35
CA VAL A 120 20.43 0.05 7.87
C VAL A 120 21.78 -0.17 7.18
N GLY A 121 21.85 -0.04 5.85
CA GLY A 121 23.10 -0.17 5.10
C GLY A 121 24.20 0.79 5.59
N VAL A 122 23.85 2.06 5.84
CA VAL A 122 24.79 3.05 6.42
C VAL A 122 25.17 2.69 7.86
N GLY A 123 24.21 2.30 8.71
CA GLY A 123 24.47 1.88 10.09
C GLY A 123 25.43 0.69 10.20
N LEU A 124 25.22 -0.33 9.37
CA LEU A 124 26.12 -1.48 9.27
C LEU A 124 27.52 -1.06 8.78
N LEU A 125 27.62 -0.17 7.78
CA LEU A 125 28.91 0.27 7.24
C LEU A 125 29.74 1.04 8.29
N ILE A 126 29.10 1.87 9.12
CA ILE A 126 29.77 2.60 10.20
C ILE A 126 30.39 1.61 11.21
N VAL A 127 29.65 0.58 11.62
CA VAL A 127 30.16 -0.44 12.54
C VAL A 127 31.24 -1.32 11.89
N ALA A 128 31.09 -1.66 10.61
CA ALA A 128 32.10 -2.40 9.85
C ALA A 128 33.47 -1.70 9.84
N LEU A 129 33.47 -0.37 9.66
CA LEU A 129 34.68 0.46 9.70
C LEU A 129 35.27 0.60 11.12
N TRP A 130 34.45 0.53 12.17
CA TRP A 130 34.90 0.61 13.56
C TRP A 130 35.47 -0.72 14.09
N VAL A 131 34.84 -1.85 13.76
CA VAL A 131 35.31 -3.20 14.11
C VAL A 131 36.55 -3.59 13.31
N GLY A 132 36.55 -3.33 12.00
CA GLY A 132 37.65 -3.70 11.11
C GLY A 132 37.89 -5.22 11.01
N GLY A 133 39.06 -5.59 10.48
CA GLY A 133 39.46 -6.99 10.33
C GLY A 133 38.47 -7.86 9.51
N PHE A 134 38.43 -9.15 9.82
CA PHE A 134 37.54 -10.12 9.16
C PHE A 134 36.06 -9.86 9.49
N ASP A 135 35.76 -9.48 10.73
CA ASP A 135 34.39 -9.34 11.21
C ASP A 135 33.72 -8.05 10.73
N GLY A 136 34.47 -6.95 10.66
CA GLY A 136 34.07 -5.76 9.90
C GLY A 136 33.83 -6.09 8.43
N GLY A 137 34.61 -6.99 7.84
CA GLY A 137 34.37 -7.52 6.49
C GLY A 137 33.00 -8.22 6.34
N ILE A 138 32.59 -9.04 7.31
CA ILE A 138 31.25 -9.67 7.32
C ILE A 138 30.15 -8.61 7.44
N ILE A 139 30.31 -7.63 8.32
CA ILE A 139 29.33 -6.55 8.53
C ILE A 139 29.24 -5.65 7.27
N ALA A 140 30.36 -5.43 6.57
CA ALA A 140 30.38 -4.72 5.29
C ALA A 140 29.63 -5.49 4.18
N LEU A 141 29.73 -6.82 4.12
CA LEU A 141 28.93 -7.64 3.21
C LEU A 141 27.43 -7.55 3.52
N ALA A 142 27.05 -7.52 4.80
CA ALA A 142 25.66 -7.28 5.22
C ALA A 142 25.16 -5.87 4.83
N SER A 143 26.02 -4.84 4.93
CA SER A 143 25.74 -3.50 4.41
C SER A 143 25.48 -3.52 2.90
N VAL A 144 26.35 -4.17 2.11
CA VAL A 144 26.20 -4.30 0.64
C VAL A 144 24.89 -5.02 0.28
N ALA A 145 24.49 -6.04 1.03
CA ALA A 145 23.19 -6.70 0.84
C ALA A 145 22.00 -5.74 1.09
N CYS A 146 22.09 -4.87 2.09
CA CYS A 146 21.08 -3.82 2.33
C CYS A 146 21.04 -2.80 1.20
N TRP A 147 22.20 -2.33 0.70
CA TRP A 147 22.26 -1.44 -0.47
C TRP A 147 21.68 -2.07 -1.75
N ALA A 148 21.91 -3.37 -1.97
CA ALA A 148 21.25 -4.12 -3.05
C ALA A 148 19.73 -4.17 -2.86
N GLY A 149 19.25 -4.37 -1.63
CA GLY A 149 17.83 -4.25 -1.26
C GLY A 149 17.25 -2.87 -1.58
N ALA A 150 17.96 -1.79 -1.23
CA ALA A 150 17.56 -0.42 -1.55
C ALA A 150 17.50 -0.16 -3.07
N ALA A 151 18.44 -0.70 -3.86
CA ALA A 151 18.44 -0.59 -5.32
C ALA A 151 17.28 -1.36 -5.97
N ILE A 152 16.96 -2.56 -5.48
CA ILE A 152 15.81 -3.36 -5.93
C ILE A 152 14.49 -2.66 -5.54
N ALA A 153 14.40 -2.11 -4.33
CA ALA A 153 13.26 -1.29 -3.90
C ALA A 153 13.08 -0.06 -4.79
N THR A 154 14.16 0.68 -5.08
CA THR A 154 14.14 1.89 -5.91
C THR A 154 13.71 1.60 -7.35
N THR A 155 14.32 0.60 -8.01
CA THR A 155 13.99 0.23 -9.40
C THR A 155 12.56 -0.31 -9.52
N SER A 156 12.11 -1.12 -8.56
CA SER A 156 10.75 -1.68 -8.56
C SER A 156 9.68 -0.66 -8.12
N ALA A 157 10.03 0.34 -7.32
CA ALA A 157 9.19 1.51 -7.05
C ALA A 157 9.06 2.40 -8.29
N TRP A 158 10.16 2.71 -9.00
CA TRP A 158 10.15 3.51 -10.22
C TRP A 158 9.33 2.87 -11.35
N ALA A 159 9.44 1.56 -11.54
CA ALA A 159 8.58 0.80 -12.44
C ALA A 159 7.10 0.87 -12.02
N GLY A 160 6.83 0.80 -10.71
CA GLY A 160 5.50 1.00 -10.13
C GLY A 160 4.91 2.38 -10.41
N ILE A 161 5.66 3.45 -10.15
CA ILE A 161 5.27 4.85 -10.40
C ILE A 161 5.01 5.09 -11.90
N ARG A 162 5.79 4.49 -12.79
CA ARG A 162 5.54 4.54 -14.24
C ARG A 162 4.25 3.81 -14.62
N TYR A 163 3.97 2.67 -14.00
CA TYR A 163 2.74 1.91 -14.21
C TYR A 163 1.50 2.65 -13.70
N THR A 164 1.50 3.13 -12.45
CA THR A 164 0.35 3.84 -11.85
C THR A 164 0.03 5.13 -12.60
N ARG A 165 1.03 5.93 -12.99
CA ARG A 165 0.81 7.13 -13.83
C ARG A 165 0.18 6.78 -15.18
N ARG A 166 0.63 5.71 -15.85
CA ARG A 166 0.02 5.23 -17.11
C ARG A 166 -1.42 4.74 -16.88
N ARG A 167 -1.68 4.03 -15.79
CA ARG A 167 -3.01 3.52 -15.41
C ARG A 167 -3.98 4.64 -15.07
N GLN A 168 -3.55 5.65 -14.32
CA GLN A 168 -4.33 6.84 -13.98
C GLN A 168 -4.63 7.69 -15.22
N GLY A 169 -3.65 7.90 -16.11
CA GLY A 169 -3.87 8.56 -17.40
C GLY A 169 -4.86 7.81 -18.31
N TRP A 170 -4.82 6.47 -18.31
CA TRP A 170 -5.82 5.64 -18.99
C TRP A 170 -7.20 5.79 -18.35
N MET A 171 -7.34 5.74 -17.02
CA MET A 171 -8.64 5.94 -16.34
C MET A 171 -9.23 7.33 -16.64
N ALA A 172 -8.41 8.38 -16.64
CA ALA A 172 -8.85 9.73 -17.01
C ALA A 172 -9.32 9.81 -18.46
N SER A 173 -8.55 9.23 -19.40
CA SER A 173 -8.93 9.16 -20.82
C SER A 173 -10.24 8.38 -21.03
N MET A 174 -10.42 7.24 -20.35
CA MET A 174 -11.65 6.45 -20.40
C MET A 174 -12.85 7.25 -19.87
N ARG A 175 -12.72 8.00 -18.77
CA ARG A 175 -13.79 8.87 -18.25
C ARG A 175 -14.16 10.02 -19.21
N GLN A 176 -13.18 10.55 -19.95
CA GLN A 176 -13.38 11.71 -20.84
C GLN A 176 -13.90 11.32 -22.25
N TYR A 177 -13.40 10.22 -22.81
CA TYR A 177 -13.64 9.83 -24.21
C TYR A 177 -14.30 8.46 -24.38
N GLY A 178 -14.47 7.68 -23.31
CA GLY A 178 -15.02 6.32 -23.37
C GLY A 178 -16.54 6.28 -23.49
N ILE A 179 -17.03 5.23 -24.15
CA ILE A 179 -18.47 4.95 -24.28
C ILE A 179 -18.96 4.39 -22.94
N ARG A 180 -19.79 5.15 -22.23
CA ARG A 180 -20.35 4.77 -20.92
C ARG A 180 -21.65 3.99 -21.10
N THR A 181 -21.72 2.79 -20.55
CA THR A 181 -22.86 1.88 -20.62
C THR A 181 -23.34 1.53 -19.19
N PRO A 182 -24.65 1.61 -18.88
CA PRO A 182 -25.19 1.10 -17.62
C PRO A 182 -24.99 -0.41 -17.48
N GLY A 183 -24.62 -0.86 -16.28
CA GLY A 183 -24.47 -2.26 -15.92
C GLY A 183 -24.93 -2.55 -14.49
N VAL A 184 -24.89 -3.83 -14.12
CA VAL A 184 -25.34 -4.33 -12.81
C VAL A 184 -24.33 -5.34 -12.27
N LEU A 185 -24.01 -5.24 -10.98
CA LEU A 185 -23.26 -6.28 -10.26
C LEU A 185 -24.14 -7.52 -10.09
N ARG A 186 -23.77 -8.63 -10.74
CA ARG A 186 -24.48 -9.92 -10.68
C ARG A 186 -24.00 -10.82 -9.54
N ASP A 187 -22.71 -10.78 -9.23
CA ASP A 187 -22.11 -11.52 -8.11
C ASP A 187 -21.05 -10.66 -7.40
N VAL A 188 -20.89 -10.91 -6.09
CA VAL A 188 -19.92 -10.26 -5.18
C VAL A 188 -19.36 -11.32 -4.22
N THR A 189 -18.47 -12.17 -4.73
CA THR A 189 -17.80 -13.24 -3.99
C THR A 189 -16.64 -12.67 -3.15
N PHE A 190 -16.69 -12.85 -1.83
CA PHE A 190 -15.59 -12.53 -0.92
C PHE A 190 -14.46 -13.57 -1.02
N LEU A 191 -13.20 -13.12 -0.94
CA LEU A 191 -12.03 -13.99 -1.13
C LEU A 191 -11.32 -14.42 0.17
N GLU A 192 -11.91 -14.14 1.33
CA GLU A 192 -11.34 -14.43 2.67
C GLU A 192 -9.91 -13.89 2.83
N ARG A 193 -9.66 -12.73 2.21
CA ARG A 193 -8.36 -12.07 2.14
C ARG A 193 -8.55 -10.56 2.26
N TRP A 194 -7.55 -9.92 2.85
CA TRP A 194 -7.53 -8.49 3.10
C TRP A 194 -6.29 -7.86 2.48
N SER A 195 -6.45 -6.67 1.92
CA SER A 195 -5.35 -5.79 1.55
C SER A 195 -5.45 -4.59 2.48
N ASP A 196 -4.79 -4.67 3.64
CA ASP A 196 -4.76 -3.60 4.65
C ASP A 196 -6.07 -3.40 5.43
N SER A 197 -6.62 -4.48 5.99
CA SER A 197 -7.95 -4.53 6.64
C SER A 197 -9.14 -4.17 5.73
N ARG A 198 -8.91 -3.53 4.57
CA ARG A 198 -9.82 -3.30 3.44
C ARG A 198 -9.99 -4.66 2.68
N PRO A 199 -11.15 -5.35 2.76
CA PRO A 199 -11.36 -6.71 2.19
C PRO A 199 -11.29 -6.83 0.66
N LEU A 200 -10.98 -8.04 0.17
CA LEU A 200 -10.82 -8.37 -1.25
C LEU A 200 -11.94 -9.30 -1.79
N PHE A 201 -12.36 -9.03 -3.03
CA PHE A 201 -13.49 -9.71 -3.68
C PHE A 201 -13.20 -10.03 -5.16
N THR A 202 -13.91 -11.03 -5.68
CA THR A 202 -14.19 -11.19 -7.10
C THR A 202 -15.64 -10.75 -7.34
N VAL A 203 -15.89 -9.95 -8.38
CA VAL A 203 -17.24 -9.55 -8.78
C VAL A 203 -17.51 -9.94 -10.23
N VAL A 204 -18.78 -10.14 -10.57
CA VAL A 204 -19.23 -10.29 -11.97
C VAL A 204 -20.15 -9.12 -12.29
N VAL A 205 -19.81 -8.37 -13.33
CA VAL A 205 -20.63 -7.26 -13.86
C VAL A 205 -21.26 -7.69 -15.18
N GLU A 206 -22.52 -7.33 -15.37
CA GLU A 206 -23.27 -7.54 -16.62
C GLU A 206 -23.75 -6.19 -17.18
N PHE A 207 -23.61 -5.99 -18.50
CA PHE A 207 -23.99 -4.77 -19.21
C PHE A 207 -24.39 -5.07 -20.67
N ALA A 208 -25.03 -4.10 -21.33
CA ALA A 208 -25.45 -4.25 -22.73
C ALA A 208 -24.33 -3.85 -23.71
N ALA A 209 -23.93 -4.76 -24.60
CA ALA A 209 -23.05 -4.49 -25.73
C ALA A 209 -23.83 -4.62 -27.05
N GLU A 210 -23.23 -4.18 -28.16
CA GLU A 210 -23.86 -4.26 -29.51
C GLU A 210 -24.15 -5.72 -29.95
N SER A 211 -23.38 -6.68 -29.44
CA SER A 211 -23.56 -8.12 -29.65
C SER A 211 -24.51 -8.80 -28.63
N GLY A 212 -25.14 -8.03 -27.74
CA GLY A 212 -26.03 -8.53 -26.67
C GLY A 212 -25.48 -8.30 -25.26
N ALA A 213 -26.02 -9.00 -24.26
CA ALA A 213 -25.58 -8.85 -22.87
C ALA A 213 -24.19 -9.47 -22.66
N GLN A 214 -23.22 -8.65 -22.25
CA GLN A 214 -21.86 -9.06 -21.94
C GLN A 214 -21.67 -9.19 -20.42
N ARG A 215 -20.85 -10.17 -20.00
CA ARG A 215 -20.39 -10.31 -18.61
C ARG A 215 -18.87 -10.15 -18.54
N VAL A 216 -18.40 -9.47 -17.49
CA VAL A 216 -16.98 -9.28 -17.17
C VAL A 216 -16.74 -9.59 -15.70
N THR A 217 -15.75 -10.43 -15.42
CA THR A 217 -15.26 -10.69 -14.06
C THR A 217 -14.19 -9.66 -13.71
N ALA A 218 -14.29 -9.03 -12.55
CA ALA A 218 -13.32 -8.07 -12.05
C ALA A 218 -12.93 -8.37 -10.59
N ASN A 219 -11.77 -7.89 -10.18
CA ASN A 219 -11.30 -7.91 -8.80
C ASN A 219 -11.76 -6.60 -8.14
N MET A 220 -12.19 -6.65 -6.88
CA MET A 220 -12.68 -5.47 -6.15
C MET A 220 -12.02 -5.37 -4.77
N VAL A 221 -11.72 -4.13 -4.35
CA VAL A 221 -11.29 -3.78 -2.98
C VAL A 221 -12.10 -2.60 -2.46
N THR A 222 -12.50 -2.65 -1.20
CA THR A 222 -13.41 -1.68 -0.54
C THR A 222 -13.27 -1.78 0.99
N THR A 223 -14.01 -0.99 1.77
CA THR A 223 -14.16 -1.22 3.22
C THR A 223 -15.15 -2.34 3.52
N THR A 224 -15.08 -2.86 4.74
CA THR A 224 -16.14 -3.70 5.33
C THR A 224 -17.52 -3.03 5.35
N LYS A 225 -17.58 -1.68 5.40
CA LYS A 225 -18.82 -0.87 5.44
C LYS A 225 -19.37 -0.48 4.05
N ARG A 226 -18.60 -0.66 2.97
CA ARG A 226 -18.92 -0.22 1.59
C ARG A 226 -18.86 -1.38 0.60
N VAL A 227 -19.23 -2.59 1.02
CA VAL A 227 -19.36 -3.75 0.11
C VAL A 227 -20.69 -3.65 -0.63
N PRO A 228 -20.72 -3.46 -1.96
CA PRO A 228 -21.96 -3.32 -2.70
C PRO A 228 -22.70 -4.65 -2.77
N ARG A 229 -24.03 -4.61 -2.73
CA ARG A 229 -24.87 -5.82 -2.86
C ARG A 229 -24.96 -6.27 -4.34
N PRO A 230 -25.12 -7.58 -4.63
CA PRO A 230 -25.63 -8.01 -5.93
C PRO A 230 -26.95 -7.29 -6.25
N GLY A 231 -27.06 -6.78 -7.48
CA GLY A 231 -28.11 -5.85 -7.92
C GLY A 231 -27.69 -4.39 -7.94
N ALA A 232 -26.59 -3.99 -7.27
CA ALA A 232 -26.10 -2.62 -7.30
C ALA A 232 -25.68 -2.17 -8.71
N ALA A 233 -26.03 -0.93 -9.05
CA ALA A 233 -25.80 -0.34 -10.36
C ALA A 233 -24.34 0.11 -10.54
N VAL A 234 -23.80 -0.11 -11.73
CA VAL A 234 -22.45 0.30 -12.16
C VAL A 234 -22.50 0.98 -13.53
N VAL A 235 -21.48 1.78 -13.82
CA VAL A 235 -21.18 2.29 -15.15
C VAL A 235 -19.97 1.53 -15.68
N VAL A 236 -20.15 0.85 -16.82
CA VAL A 236 -19.06 0.20 -17.55
C VAL A 236 -18.67 1.11 -18.71
N THR A 237 -17.41 1.54 -18.73
CA THR A 237 -16.89 2.46 -19.73
C THR A 237 -15.92 1.71 -20.66
N ARG A 238 -16.19 1.76 -21.97
CA ARG A 238 -15.45 1.05 -23.04
C ARG A 238 -14.66 2.03 -23.92
N ALA A 239 -13.57 1.57 -24.52
CA ALA A 239 -12.80 2.36 -25.47
C ALA A 239 -13.53 2.45 -26.84
N PRO A 240 -13.68 3.63 -27.48
CA PRO A 240 -14.45 3.77 -28.72
C PRO A 240 -13.90 3.00 -29.93
N HIS A 241 -12.64 2.58 -29.88
CA HIS A 241 -11.93 1.89 -30.97
C HIS A 241 -11.44 0.49 -30.58
N ASP A 242 -11.80 0.01 -29.39
CA ASP A 242 -11.50 -1.35 -28.92
C ASP A 242 -12.67 -1.87 -28.07
N PRO A 243 -13.70 -2.48 -28.71
CA PRO A 243 -14.88 -2.99 -28.01
C PRO A 243 -14.62 -4.27 -27.21
N HIS A 244 -13.43 -4.89 -27.37
CA HIS A 244 -13.01 -6.10 -26.67
C HIS A 244 -11.91 -5.85 -25.62
N GLY A 245 -11.38 -4.63 -25.55
CA GLY A 245 -10.34 -4.22 -24.63
C GLY A 245 -10.76 -4.16 -23.17
N GLU A 246 -9.82 -3.75 -22.31
CA GLU A 246 -10.09 -3.59 -20.88
C GLU A 246 -11.13 -2.49 -20.62
N VAL A 247 -12.10 -2.78 -19.76
CA VAL A 247 -13.18 -1.86 -19.39
C VAL A 247 -12.91 -1.19 -18.04
N LEU A 248 -13.27 0.09 -17.92
CA LEU A 248 -13.31 0.79 -16.64
C LEU A 248 -14.69 0.56 -16.00
N ILE A 249 -14.72 0.12 -14.75
CA ILE A 249 -15.95 -0.17 -13.99
C ILE A 249 -16.00 0.77 -12.77
N GLU A 250 -17.11 1.47 -12.60
CA GLU A 250 -17.37 2.39 -11.49
C GLU A 250 -18.80 2.17 -10.97
N LEU A 251 -19.11 2.46 -9.70
CA LEU A 251 -20.51 2.46 -9.23
C LEU A 251 -21.31 3.61 -9.87
N ASP A 252 -22.62 3.40 -10.03
CA ASP A 252 -23.54 4.43 -10.53
C ASP A 252 -24.16 5.23 -9.37
N PHE A 253 -23.57 6.39 -9.07
CA PHE A 253 -24.01 7.27 -7.99
C PHE A 253 -25.35 7.97 -8.26
N THR A 254 -25.88 7.91 -9.48
CA THR A 254 -27.22 8.45 -9.77
C THR A 254 -28.35 7.60 -9.19
N LYS A 255 -28.04 6.43 -8.61
CA LYS A 255 -28.99 5.42 -8.12
C LYS A 255 -28.74 4.95 -6.69
N GLU A 256 -27.97 5.70 -5.90
CA GLU A 256 -27.63 5.44 -4.48
C GLU A 256 -27.30 3.95 -4.15
N PRO A 257 -26.05 3.50 -4.31
CA PRO A 257 -25.71 2.08 -4.25
C PRO A 257 -25.94 1.46 -2.87
N GLU A 258 -26.79 0.43 -2.80
CA GLU A 258 -26.97 -0.36 -1.58
C GLU A 258 -25.69 -1.13 -1.18
N PHE A 259 -25.27 -0.94 0.06
CA PHE A 259 -24.18 -1.70 0.69
C PHE A 259 -24.71 -2.79 1.64
N ASP A 260 -23.91 -3.85 1.83
CA ASP A 260 -24.24 -4.94 2.74
C ASP A 260 -24.19 -4.47 4.21
N ARG A 261 -25.27 -4.68 4.95
CA ARG A 261 -25.40 -4.24 6.34
C ARG A 261 -24.58 -5.08 7.32
N ASN A 262 -24.22 -6.31 6.97
CA ASN A 262 -23.39 -7.17 7.81
C ASN A 262 -21.90 -6.98 7.48
N ALA A 263 -21.37 -5.83 7.88
CA ALA A 263 -19.94 -5.50 7.74
C ALA A 263 -19.02 -6.45 8.53
N ALA A 264 -19.53 -7.04 9.62
CA ALA A 264 -18.74 -7.88 10.53
C ALA A 264 -18.18 -9.15 9.86
N LYS A 265 -18.93 -9.76 8.93
CA LYS A 265 -18.46 -10.95 8.17
C LYS A 265 -17.27 -10.67 7.23
N TYR A 266 -16.92 -9.40 7.03
CA TYR A 266 -15.77 -8.96 6.24
C TYR A 266 -14.62 -8.41 7.10
N ALA A 267 -14.77 -8.35 8.42
CA ALA A 267 -13.72 -7.91 9.33
C ALA A 267 -12.52 -8.86 9.25
N GLN A 268 -11.31 -8.30 9.25
CA GLN A 268 -10.09 -9.10 9.35
C GLN A 268 -10.04 -9.72 10.76
N PRO A 269 -9.83 -11.05 10.90
CA PRO A 269 -9.63 -11.67 12.20
C PRO A 269 -8.44 -11.03 12.93
N SER A 270 -8.69 -10.46 14.10
CA SER A 270 -7.64 -10.16 15.07
C SER A 270 -7.08 -11.48 15.58
N GLY A 271 -5.79 -11.76 15.35
CA GLY A 271 -5.15 -12.95 15.89
C GLY A 271 -5.13 -12.90 17.41
N THR A 272 -5.80 -13.89 18.04
CA THR A 272 -5.83 -14.15 19.48
C THR A 272 -5.00 -15.38 19.79
#